data_AF-A0A7S2ZH82-F1
#
_entry.id   AF-A0A7S2ZH82-F1
#
_cell.length_a   1.000
_cell.length_b   1.000
_cell.length_c   1.000
_cell.angle_alpha   90.00
_cell.angle_beta   90.00
_cell.angle_gamma   90.00
#
_symmetry.space_group_name_H-M   'P 1'
#
loop_
_entity.id
_entity.type
_entity.pdbx_description
1 polymer ?
#
loop_
_entity_poly.entity_id
_entity_poly.type
_entity_poly.pdbx_seq_one_letter_code
_entity_poly.pdbx_strand_id
1 'polypeptide(L)'
;MDFSRHRHCALIRKRQTLIEAHVDVKTSDDYALRIFVMAFTKKDKPLRQDKPMGTAYAKSSQVHQIRKEMVNIVREESTGCDIKELVNKFIHHDSIAKEIEKTCSKIYRLHEVHLRKVKILRTPKIDITKLMDLHGGPEGPVEVAPASGEWEDVGESVERPAQVIPGMEEEAQTTAATN
;
A
#
# COMPACT_ATOMS: atom_id res chain seq x y z
N MET A 1 -0.80 1.85 3.04
CA MET A 1 0.35 1.36 2.25
C MET A 1 1.60 1.43 3.10
N ASP A 2 2.40 0.36 3.15
CA ASP A 2 3.66 0.32 3.90
C ASP A 2 4.69 -0.51 3.11
N PHE A 3 5.96 -0.18 3.27
CA PHE A 3 7.04 -0.91 2.65
C PHE A 3 7.28 -2.24 3.38
N SER A 4 7.56 -3.32 2.65
CA SER A 4 7.83 -4.60 3.30
C SER A 4 9.11 -4.50 4.15
N ARG A 5 9.08 -5.07 5.36
CA ARG A 5 10.23 -5.01 6.30
C ARG A 5 11.50 -5.57 5.66
N HIS A 6 11.38 -6.68 4.94
CA HIS A 6 12.49 -7.31 4.23
C HIS A 6 13.14 -6.36 3.23
N ARG A 7 12.35 -5.68 2.39
CA ARG A 7 12.88 -4.73 1.41
C ARG A 7 13.46 -3.48 2.08
N HIS A 8 12.80 -2.93 3.11
CA HIS A 8 13.29 -1.75 3.82
C HIS A 8 14.66 -1.99 4.45
N CYS A 9 14.83 -3.12 5.16
CA CYS A 9 16.11 -3.50 5.75
C CYS A 9 17.19 -3.75 4.68
N ALA A 10 16.83 -4.27 3.51
CA ALA A 10 17.78 -4.53 2.43
C ALA A 10 18.31 -3.26 1.74
N LEU A 11 17.52 -2.18 1.70
CA LEU A 11 17.92 -0.89 1.13
C LEU A 11 18.89 -0.12 2.03
N ILE A 12 18.74 -0.25 3.36
CA ILE A 12 19.59 0.44 4.32
C ILE A 12 20.97 -0.22 4.34
N ARG A 13 21.93 0.43 3.70
CA ARG A 13 23.34 -0.02 3.62
C ARG A 13 24.28 1.01 4.21
N LYS A 14 25.48 0.57 4.57
CA LYS A 14 26.55 1.45 5.04
C LYS A 14 27.13 2.30 3.90
N ARG A 15 27.80 3.40 4.29
CA ARG A 15 28.56 4.31 3.41
C ARG A 15 27.70 5.13 2.44
N GLN A 16 26.44 5.38 2.81
CA GLN A 16 25.52 6.29 2.12
C GLN A 16 24.65 7.00 3.18
N THR A 17 24.14 8.17 2.86
CA THR A 17 23.17 8.88 3.71
C THR A 17 21.75 8.43 3.36
N LEU A 18 20.97 8.12 4.39
CA LEU A 18 19.52 7.97 4.30
C LEU A 18 18.87 9.34 4.54
N ILE A 19 17.99 9.74 3.63
CA ILE A 19 17.24 10.99 3.70
C ILE A 19 15.77 10.64 3.79
N GLU A 20 15.13 11.04 4.88
CA GLU A 20 13.71 10.84 5.13
C GLU A 20 12.99 12.18 5.26
N ALA A 21 11.78 12.24 4.75
CA ALA A 21 10.85 13.35 4.88
C ALA A 21 9.42 12.81 5.12
N HIS A 22 8.59 13.61 5.78
CA HIS A 22 7.17 13.34 5.93
C HIS A 22 6.36 14.58 5.58
N VAL A 23 5.19 14.38 5.01
CA VAL A 23 4.27 15.46 4.61
C VAL A 23 2.86 15.09 5.00
N ASP A 24 2.14 16.06 5.54
CA ASP A 24 0.71 15.98 5.75
C ASP A 24 0.00 16.68 4.61
N VAL A 25 -0.85 15.94 3.89
CA VAL A 25 -1.59 16.43 2.73
C VAL A 25 -3.08 16.17 2.94
N LYS A 26 -3.90 17.11 2.48
CA LYS A 26 -5.34 16.92 2.32
C LYS A 26 -5.62 16.74 0.82
N THR A 27 -6.32 15.67 0.47
CA THR A 27 -6.79 15.43 -0.89
C THR A 27 -8.09 16.19 -1.15
N SER A 28 -8.53 16.24 -2.41
CA SER A 28 -9.83 16.77 -2.86
C SER A 28 -11.02 16.09 -2.17
N ASP A 29 -10.94 14.77 -1.96
CA ASP A 29 -11.97 13.96 -1.27
C ASP A 29 -12.01 14.12 0.26
N ASP A 30 -11.37 15.15 0.83
CA ASP A 30 -11.29 15.40 2.27
C ASP A 30 -10.59 14.30 3.11
N TYR A 31 -9.73 13.49 2.49
CA TYR A 31 -8.84 12.61 3.24
C TYR A 31 -7.59 13.37 3.67
N ALA A 32 -7.23 13.26 4.94
CA ALA A 32 -5.94 13.73 5.43
C ALA A 32 -4.96 12.56 5.47
N LEU A 33 -3.86 12.65 4.73
CA LEU A 33 -2.85 11.63 4.58
C LEU A 33 -1.50 12.12 5.11
N ARG A 34 -0.75 11.24 5.77
CA ARG A 34 0.67 11.43 6.09
C ARG A 34 1.52 10.52 5.22
N ILE A 35 2.28 11.11 4.31
CA ILE A 35 3.14 10.43 3.36
C ILE A 35 4.57 10.49 3.89
N PHE A 36 5.22 9.34 4.01
CA PHE A 36 6.63 9.20 4.35
C PHE A 36 7.41 8.86 3.10
N VAL A 37 8.43 9.66 2.80
CA VAL A 37 9.33 9.45 1.66
C VAL A 37 10.72 9.14 2.19
N MET A 38 11.38 8.17 1.55
CA MET A 38 12.78 7.83 1.80
C MET A 38 13.58 7.91 0.51
N ALA A 39 14.83 8.35 0.61
CA ALA A 39 15.79 8.30 -0.48
C ALA A 39 17.19 8.00 0.04
N PHE A 40 18.02 7.44 -0.85
CA PHE A 40 19.42 7.17 -0.57
C PHE A 40 20.33 7.96 -1.51
N THR A 41 21.43 8.46 -0.99
CA THR A 41 22.48 9.10 -1.80
C THR A 41 23.18 8.07 -2.68
N LYS A 42 23.27 8.34 -3.99
CA LYS A 42 23.97 7.49 -4.94
C LYS A 42 25.47 7.54 -4.69
N LYS A 43 26.09 6.36 -4.71
CA LYS A 43 27.55 6.24 -4.77
C LYS A 43 27.98 6.52 -6.19
N ASP A 44 28.80 7.56 -6.38
CA ASP A 44 29.36 7.84 -7.69
C ASP A 44 30.24 6.67 -8.13
N LYS A 45 29.92 6.09 -9.28
CA LYS A 45 30.82 5.15 -9.94
C LYS A 45 32.08 5.95 -10.31
N PRO A 46 33.28 5.55 -9.88
CA PRO A 46 34.49 6.21 -10.29
C PRO A 46 34.63 6.06 -11.80
N LEU A 47 34.92 7.15 -12.50
CA LEU A 47 35.24 7.11 -13.93
C LEU A 47 36.54 6.34 -14.24
N ARG A 48 37.33 6.02 -13.21
CA ARG A 48 38.62 5.34 -13.30
C ARG A 48 38.57 4.10 -12.40
N GLN A 49 38.86 2.93 -12.96
CA GLN A 49 38.75 1.63 -12.27
C GLN A 49 39.60 1.55 -10.99
N ASP A 50 40.65 2.36 -10.89
CA ASP A 50 41.64 2.30 -9.82
C ASP A 50 41.23 3.01 -8.52
N LYS A 51 40.13 3.77 -8.51
CA LYS A 51 39.71 4.52 -7.32
C LYS A 51 38.74 3.67 -6.48
N PRO A 52 39.07 3.32 -5.22
CA PRO A 52 38.12 2.61 -4.37
C PRO A 52 36.86 3.46 -4.18
N MET A 53 35.70 2.81 -4.24
CA MET A 53 34.38 3.44 -4.09
C MET A 53 34.35 4.32 -2.84
N GLY A 54 34.14 5.62 -3.04
CA GLY A 54 34.02 6.60 -1.97
C GLY A 54 32.75 6.40 -1.15
N THR A 55 32.76 6.87 0.09
CA THR A 55 31.55 7.06 0.88
C THR A 55 30.67 8.14 0.23
N ALA A 56 29.36 7.91 0.13
CA ALA A 56 28.41 8.87 -0.42
C ALA A 56 27.67 9.59 0.71
N TYR A 57 28.37 10.47 1.44
CA TYR A 57 27.74 11.24 2.51
C TYR A 57 27.37 12.63 2.02
N ALA A 58 26.09 12.96 2.06
CA ALA A 58 25.61 14.31 1.80
C ALA A 58 25.93 15.22 3.00
N LYS A 59 26.31 16.47 2.74
CA LYS A 59 26.46 17.49 3.79
C LYS A 59 25.11 17.78 4.43
N SER A 60 25.12 18.19 5.70
CA SER A 60 23.88 18.55 6.41
C SER A 60 23.05 19.58 5.65
N SER A 61 23.67 20.63 5.09
CA SER A 61 22.98 21.64 4.27
C SER A 61 22.25 21.04 3.06
N GLN A 62 22.89 20.11 2.35
CA GLN A 62 22.30 19.41 1.21
C GLN A 62 21.11 18.54 1.63
N VAL A 63 21.21 17.85 2.78
CA VAL A 63 20.11 17.04 3.32
C VAL A 63 18.88 17.91 3.62
N HIS A 64 19.06 19.09 4.22
CA HIS A 64 17.97 20.01 4.50
C HIS A 64 17.32 20.55 3.21
N GLN A 65 18.14 20.87 2.21
CA GLN A 65 17.65 21.33 0.92
C GLN A 65 16.85 20.25 0.19
N ILE A 66 17.36 19.01 0.16
CA ILE A 66 16.66 17.86 -0.44
C ILE A 66 15.33 17.59 0.28
N ARG A 67 15.30 17.66 1.62
CA ARG A 67 14.05 17.52 2.38
C ARG A 67 13.03 18.58 2.00
N LYS A 68 13.45 19.83 1.80
CA LYS A 68 12.56 20.92 1.38
C LYS A 68 11.95 20.65 0.01
N GLU A 69 12.77 20.25 -0.96
CA GLU A 69 12.30 19.90 -2.31
C GLU A 69 11.37 18.68 -2.31
N MET A 70 11.70 17.63 -1.55
CA MET A 70 10.82 16.47 -1.37
C MET A 70 9.44 16.85 -0.85
N VAL A 71 9.37 17.72 0.17
CA VAL A 71 8.10 18.16 0.75
C VAL A 71 7.28 18.95 -0.27
N ASN A 72 7.93 19.82 -1.06
CA ASN A 72 7.26 20.64 -2.07
C ASN A 72 6.64 19.78 -3.17
N ILE A 73 7.42 18.88 -3.79
CA ILE A 73 6.95 18.02 -4.89
C ILE A 73 5.78 17.14 -4.43
N VAL A 74 5.94 16.48 -3.28
CA VAL A 74 4.87 15.61 -2.74
C VAL A 74 3.60 16.40 -2.49
N ARG A 75 3.71 17.64 -1.99
CA ARG A 75 2.54 18.49 -1.73
C ARG A 75 1.87 18.93 -3.03
N GLU A 76 2.64 19.34 -4.03
CA GLU A 76 2.13 19.77 -5.33
C GLU A 76 1.39 18.64 -6.06
N GLU A 77 1.97 17.43 -6.11
CA GLU A 77 1.37 16.30 -6.81
C GLU A 77 0.17 15.68 -6.09
N SER A 78 0.04 15.89 -4.77
CA SER A 78 -0.95 15.22 -3.93
C SER A 78 -2.15 16.09 -3.54
N THR A 79 -2.05 17.43 -3.59
CA THR A 79 -3.13 18.32 -3.12
C THR A 79 -4.31 18.38 -4.09
N GLY A 80 -4.06 18.22 -5.39
CA GLY A 80 -5.09 18.32 -6.45
C GLY A 80 -5.68 17.00 -6.91
N CYS A 81 -5.33 15.87 -6.28
CA CYS A 81 -5.74 14.55 -6.72
C CYS A 81 -6.71 13.88 -5.76
N ASP A 82 -7.63 13.12 -6.34
CA ASP A 82 -8.50 12.18 -5.63
C ASP A 82 -7.68 10.98 -5.12
N ILE A 83 -8.25 10.21 -4.18
CA ILE A 83 -7.55 9.03 -3.64
C ILE A 83 -7.23 8.01 -4.72
N LYS A 84 -8.15 7.80 -5.67
CA LYS A 84 -7.97 6.81 -6.75
C LYS A 84 -6.76 7.15 -7.60
N GLU A 85 -6.65 8.41 -8.02
CA GLU A 85 -5.52 8.90 -8.81
C GLU A 85 -4.21 8.85 -8.02
N LEU A 86 -4.26 9.24 -6.75
CA LEU A 86 -3.09 9.26 -5.90
C LEU A 86 -2.51 7.84 -5.67
N VAL A 87 -3.37 6.84 -5.49
CA VAL A 87 -2.96 5.43 -5.40
C VAL A 87 -2.34 4.93 -6.71
N ASN A 88 -2.88 5.34 -7.86
CA ASN A 88 -2.30 4.99 -9.16
C ASN A 88 -0.90 5.60 -9.36
N LYS A 89 -0.69 6.85 -8.91
CA LYS A 89 0.63 7.49 -8.89
C LYS A 89 1.62 6.75 -7.99
N PHE A 90 1.16 6.18 -6.87
CA PHE A 90 2.01 5.43 -5.93
C PHE A 90 2.39 4.03 -6.41
N ILE A 91 1.45 3.27 -6.99
CA ILE A 91 1.65 1.85 -7.31
C ILE A 91 2.16 1.65 -8.73
N HIS A 92 1.50 2.28 -9.72
CA HIS A 92 1.70 1.93 -11.13
C HIS A 92 2.76 2.78 -11.81
N HIS A 93 2.79 4.08 -11.51
CA HIS A 93 3.67 5.01 -12.24
C HIS A 93 4.93 5.40 -11.46
N ASP A 94 4.90 5.26 -10.13
CA ASP A 94 5.92 5.76 -9.19
C ASP A 94 6.40 7.16 -9.61
N SER A 95 5.44 8.01 -10.02
CA SER A 95 5.71 9.29 -10.68
C SER A 95 6.42 10.25 -9.74
N ILE A 96 5.95 10.27 -8.49
CA ILE A 96 6.46 11.11 -7.41
C ILE A 96 7.91 10.77 -7.11
N ALA A 97 8.25 9.49 -7.03
CA ALA A 97 9.63 9.06 -6.77
C ALA A 97 10.59 9.51 -7.88
N LYS A 98 10.16 9.38 -9.15
CA LYS A 98 10.95 9.80 -10.31
C LYS A 98 11.10 11.31 -10.39
N GLU A 99 10.05 12.06 -10.07
CA GLU A 99 10.09 13.52 -10.05
C GLU A 99 11.03 14.05 -8.96
N ILE A 100 10.99 13.44 -7.77
CA ILE A 100 11.94 13.73 -6.69
C ILE A 100 13.37 13.43 -7.13
N GLU A 101 13.63 12.28 -7.77
CA GLU A 101 14.97 11.93 -8.25
C GLU A 101 15.48 12.96 -9.27
N LYS A 102 14.63 13.37 -10.22
CA LYS A 102 14.98 14.34 -11.27
C LYS A 102 15.30 15.71 -10.69
N THR A 103 14.46 16.23 -9.79
CA THR A 103 14.63 17.57 -9.22
C THR A 103 15.79 17.61 -8.23
N CYS A 104 15.89 16.61 -7.35
CA CYS A 104 16.94 16.57 -6.33
C CYS A 104 18.33 16.24 -6.91
N SER A 105 18.41 15.64 -8.12
CA SER A 105 19.68 15.38 -8.81
C SER A 105 20.53 16.64 -9.02
N LYS A 106 19.92 17.83 -9.00
CA LYS A 106 20.64 19.13 -9.05
C LYS A 106 21.48 19.41 -7.80
N ILE A 107 21.07 18.92 -6.63
CA ILE A 107 21.74 19.14 -5.34
C ILE A 107 22.72 18.01 -5.05
N TYR A 108 22.21 16.78 -5.13
CA TYR A 108 22.98 15.56 -4.92
C TYR A 108 22.29 14.42 -5.68
N ARG A 109 23.08 13.51 -6.26
CA ARG A 109 22.53 12.36 -6.98
C ARG A 109 21.87 11.39 -6.00
N LEU A 110 20.57 11.18 -6.16
CA LEU A 110 19.82 10.19 -5.38
C LEU A 110 19.72 8.88 -6.17
N HIS A 111 19.45 7.80 -5.45
CA HIS A 111 19.02 6.52 -6.01
C HIS A 111 18.07 5.87 -5.02
N GLU A 112 17.21 4.96 -5.51
CA GLU A 112 16.25 4.24 -4.68
C GLU A 112 15.36 5.19 -3.85
N VAL A 113 14.73 6.16 -4.52
CA VAL A 113 13.68 7.01 -3.94
C VAL A 113 12.38 6.22 -3.89
N HIS A 114 11.74 6.14 -2.74
CA HIS A 114 10.50 5.40 -2.58
C HIS A 114 9.60 6.06 -1.53
N LEU A 115 8.29 5.85 -1.67
CA LEU A 115 7.34 6.09 -0.61
C LEU A 115 7.44 4.95 0.41
N ARG A 116 7.82 5.29 1.65
CA ARG A 116 7.96 4.31 2.73
C ARG A 116 6.61 3.90 3.28
N LYS A 117 5.76 4.88 3.60
CA LYS A 117 4.48 4.63 4.24
C LYS A 117 3.50 5.74 3.92
N VAL A 118 2.26 5.37 3.65
CA VAL A 118 1.15 6.31 3.55
C VAL A 118 0.15 5.94 4.65
N LYS A 119 -0.04 6.87 5.59
CA LYS A 119 -0.99 6.75 6.70
C LYS A 119 -2.20 7.63 6.41
N ILE A 120 -3.39 7.12 6.67
CA ILE A 120 -4.60 7.93 6.72
C ILE A 120 -4.70 8.48 8.14
N LEU A 121 -4.74 9.81 8.26
CA LEU A 121 -4.95 10.51 9.53
C LEU A 121 -6.43 10.72 9.79
N ARG A 122 -7.16 11.17 8.76
CA ARG A 122 -8.58 11.45 8.84
C ARG A 122 -9.25 10.91 7.59
N THR A 123 -10.30 10.14 7.82
CA THR A 123 -11.22 9.64 6.79
C THR A 123 -12.42 10.58 6.76
N PRO A 124 -12.93 10.97 5.57
CA PRO A 124 -14.21 11.66 5.46
C PRO A 124 -15.35 10.74 5.91
N LYS A 125 -16.55 11.32 6.04
CA LYS A 125 -17.77 10.53 6.26
C LYS A 125 -18.03 9.68 5.03
N ILE A 126 -18.51 8.45 5.24
CA ILE A 126 -18.77 7.50 4.16
C ILE A 126 -19.93 8.05 3.32
N ASP A 127 -19.66 8.23 2.02
CA ASP A 127 -20.66 8.50 1.01
C ASP A 127 -20.81 7.25 0.15
N ILE A 128 -22.04 6.73 0.06
CA ILE A 128 -22.35 5.47 -0.61
C ILE A 128 -22.10 5.61 -2.12
N THR A 129 -22.35 6.79 -2.69
CA THR A 129 -22.15 7.05 -4.12
C THR A 129 -20.67 6.98 -4.48
N LYS A 130 -19.81 7.70 -3.75
CA LYS A 130 -18.34 7.65 -3.95
C LYS A 130 -17.78 6.24 -3.73
N LEU A 131 -18.36 5.46 -2.82
CA LEU A 131 -17.93 4.10 -2.57
C LEU A 131 -18.25 3.16 -3.74
N MET A 132 -19.44 3.28 -4.32
CA MET A 132 -19.86 2.49 -5.48
C MET A 132 -18.98 2.78 -6.69
N ASP A 133 -18.63 4.05 -6.93
CA ASP A 133 -17.73 4.46 -8.03
C ASP A 133 -16.30 3.90 -7.90
N LEU A 134 -15.84 3.67 -6.66
CA LEU A 134 -14.53 3.07 -6.39
C LEU A 134 -14.52 1.55 -6.60
N HIS A 135 -15.64 0.86 -6.36
CA HIS A 135 -15.76 -0.60 -6.46
C HIS A 135 -16.31 -1.07 -7.82
N GLY A 136 -16.97 -0.21 -8.60
CA GLY A 136 -17.53 -0.51 -9.92
C GLY A 136 -16.53 -0.53 -11.08
N GLY A 137 -15.33 -1.09 -10.90
CA GLY A 137 -14.29 -1.14 -11.93
C GLY A 137 -14.69 -1.87 -13.24
N PRO A 138 -13.97 -1.65 -14.36
CA PRO A 138 -14.37 -2.02 -15.72
C PRO A 138 -14.08 -3.49 -16.06
N GLU A 139 -14.60 -4.42 -15.26
CA GLU A 139 -14.61 -5.84 -15.59
C GLU A 139 -16.02 -6.40 -15.42
N GLY A 140 -16.77 -6.41 -16.53
CA GLY A 140 -17.99 -7.18 -16.72
C GLY A 140 -19.22 -6.64 -15.97
N PRO A 141 -20.43 -6.69 -16.58
CA PRO A 141 -21.64 -6.50 -15.83
C PRO A 141 -21.76 -7.67 -14.84
N VAL A 142 -21.55 -7.41 -13.56
CA VAL A 142 -22.25 -8.20 -12.56
C VAL A 142 -23.70 -7.78 -12.71
N GLU A 143 -24.48 -8.61 -13.37
CA GLU A 143 -25.94 -8.53 -13.34
C GLU A 143 -26.35 -8.51 -11.87
N VAL A 144 -26.61 -7.32 -11.35
CA VAL A 144 -27.47 -7.15 -10.20
C VAL A 144 -28.84 -7.54 -10.73
N ALA A 145 -29.20 -8.81 -10.57
CA ALA A 145 -30.57 -9.24 -10.72
C ALA A 145 -31.44 -8.26 -9.91
N PRO A 146 -32.44 -7.60 -10.51
CA PRO A 146 -33.30 -6.71 -9.75
C PRO A 146 -33.95 -7.53 -8.66
N ALA A 147 -33.66 -7.19 -7.40
CA ALA A 147 -34.39 -7.65 -6.24
C ALA A 147 -35.81 -7.05 -6.28
N SER A 148 -36.62 -7.53 -7.22
CA SER A 148 -38.08 -7.52 -7.15
C SER A 148 -38.49 -8.94 -6.79
N GLY A 149 -38.43 -9.26 -5.51
CA GLY A 149 -38.83 -10.55 -4.96
C GLY A 149 -38.99 -10.36 -3.47
N GLU A 150 -40.24 -10.43 -3.03
CA GLU A 150 -40.68 -10.32 -1.65
C GLU A 150 -39.88 -11.25 -0.74
N TRP A 151 -39.62 -10.79 0.50
CA TRP A 151 -39.03 -11.62 1.53
C TRP A 151 -40.08 -12.62 2.02
N GLU A 152 -40.11 -13.82 1.43
CA GLU A 152 -40.74 -14.97 2.06
C GLU A 152 -39.69 -15.77 2.84
N ASP A 153 -39.94 -15.84 4.14
CA ASP A 153 -39.18 -16.52 5.18
C ASP A 153 -39.36 -18.04 5.02
N VAL A 154 -38.40 -18.72 4.38
CA VAL A 154 -38.31 -20.19 4.42
C VAL A 154 -36.87 -20.58 4.69
N GLY A 155 -36.56 -20.73 5.98
CA GLY A 155 -35.33 -21.36 6.44
C GLY A 155 -35.32 -22.84 6.09
N GLU A 156 -34.47 -23.23 5.15
CA GLU A 156 -34.12 -24.64 4.94
C GLU A 156 -32.75 -24.91 5.58
N SER A 157 -32.77 -25.72 6.64
CA SER A 157 -31.58 -26.14 7.38
C SER A 157 -30.79 -27.16 6.55
N VAL A 158 -29.64 -26.75 6.00
CA VAL A 158 -28.74 -27.66 5.28
C VAL A 158 -27.88 -28.46 6.26
N GLU A 159 -28.11 -29.76 6.37
CA GLU A 159 -27.27 -30.68 7.15
C GLU A 159 -25.90 -30.91 6.48
N ARG A 160 -24.84 -30.88 7.30
CA ARG A 160 -23.47 -31.23 6.86
C ARG A 160 -23.32 -32.76 6.79
N PRO A 161 -22.74 -33.32 5.71
CA PRO A 161 -22.58 -34.76 5.59
C PRO A 161 -21.58 -35.30 6.64
N ALA A 162 -22.02 -36.30 7.40
CA ALA A 162 -21.22 -36.98 8.42
C ALA A 162 -20.17 -37.90 7.78
N GLN A 163 -18.93 -37.78 8.22
CA GLN A 163 -17.86 -38.74 7.90
C GLN A 163 -18.05 -40.00 8.76
N VAL A 164 -18.04 -41.16 8.10
CA VAL A 164 -18.14 -42.49 8.73
C VAL A 164 -16.80 -42.86 9.38
N ILE A 165 -16.78 -43.06 10.70
CA ILE A 165 -15.68 -43.70 11.42
C ILE A 165 -16.09 -45.16 11.66
N PRO A 166 -15.35 -46.16 11.13
CA PRO A 166 -15.70 -47.57 11.28
C PRO A 166 -15.15 -48.12 12.61
N GLY A 167 -16.01 -48.73 13.44
CA GLY A 167 -15.55 -49.53 14.58
C GLY A 167 -16.42 -49.59 15.85
N MET A 168 -17.75 -49.46 15.80
CA MET A 168 -18.61 -49.66 16.98
C MET A 168 -19.88 -50.48 16.69
N GLU A 169 -19.78 -51.51 15.85
CA GLU A 169 -20.81 -52.55 15.73
C GLU A 169 -20.50 -53.72 16.66
N GLU A 170 -20.69 -53.54 17.96
CA GLU A 170 -20.83 -54.63 18.93
C GLU A 170 -21.31 -54.00 20.24
N GLU A 171 -22.64 -53.80 20.40
CA GLU A 171 -23.29 -53.70 21.72
C GLU A 171 -24.83 -53.54 21.66
N ALA A 172 -25.45 -53.27 20.50
CA ALA A 172 -26.89 -52.96 20.44
C ALA A 172 -27.84 -54.16 20.18
N GLN A 173 -27.38 -55.41 20.15
CA GLN A 173 -28.22 -56.58 19.82
C GLN A 173 -28.90 -57.28 21.01
N THR A 174 -28.85 -56.75 22.24
CA THR A 174 -29.41 -57.45 23.42
C THR A 174 -30.61 -56.80 24.11
N THR A 175 -31.22 -55.72 23.58
CA THR A 175 -32.34 -55.05 24.27
C THR A 175 -33.64 -54.92 23.49
N ALA A 176 -33.82 -55.64 22.37
CA ALA A 176 -35.10 -55.74 21.67
C ALA A 176 -35.79 -57.09 21.96
N ALA A 177 -36.14 -57.31 23.22
CA ALA A 177 -37.01 -58.41 23.64
C ALA A 177 -37.95 -57.91 24.73
N THR A 178 -38.99 -57.13 24.39
CA THR A 178 -40.26 -57.05 25.14
C THR A 178 -41.34 -56.39 24.28
N ASN A 179 -42.41 -57.15 24.03
CA ASN A 179 -43.75 -56.83 23.51
C ASN A 179 -43.90 -56.15 22.13
#